data_AF-A0A4R3HVS7-F1
#
_entry.id   AF-A0A4R3HVS7-F1
#
_cell.length_a   1.000
_cell.length_b   1.000
_cell.length_c   1.000
_cell.angle_alpha   90.00
_cell.angle_beta   90.00
_cell.angle_gamma   90.00
#
_symmetry.space_group_name_H-M   'P 1'
#
loop_
_entity.id
_entity.type
_entity.pdbx_description
1 polymer ?
#
loop_
_entity_poly.entity_id
_entity_poly.type
_entity_poly.pdbx_seq_one_letter_code
_entity_poly.pdbx_strand_id
1 'polypeptide(L)'
;GLGYEWTHGCHNHRTHGLKVHMLYEANSTLPMHASITPANINDINVGRTLPIETGATYVFDKGYYDYNWWFKLDQAESYFVTRFKHNAGLNQLKTRSLTQKDEDYGILNDEVVAFKNRRPGGGRINHYHGTALRRVTVSRPDKTTDLVIATNDFQRSAQEVSELYKKRWGIELFFKWLKQNLKIKRFLGRSENAVRLQIFTAIITYLLAYLAHRRSSTHQSLTLWLVELREGLFLRKDTAYATEKRRRQEVQELARTQGALLL
;
A
#
# COMPACT_ATOMS: atom_id res chain seq x y z
N GLY A 1 -10.24 11.21 -17.35
CA GLY A 1 -10.08 11.00 -18.80
C GLY A 1 -11.34 10.35 -19.30
N LEU A 2 -11.83 10.76 -20.47
CA LEU A 2 -12.98 10.15 -21.14
C LEU A 2 -12.84 8.63 -21.07
N GLY A 3 -13.79 7.97 -20.41
CA GLY A 3 -13.71 6.56 -20.08
C GLY A 3 -13.52 5.72 -21.34
N TYR A 4 -12.63 4.73 -21.29
CA TYR A 4 -12.50 3.76 -22.37
C TYR A 4 -13.79 2.93 -22.47
N GLU A 5 -14.18 2.47 -23.66
CA GLU A 5 -15.46 1.79 -23.87
C GLU A 5 -15.70 0.60 -22.92
N TRP A 6 -14.64 -0.17 -22.64
CA TRP A 6 -14.68 -1.31 -21.71
C TRP A 6 -14.98 -0.91 -20.24
N THR A 7 -14.90 0.37 -19.89
CA THR A 7 -15.24 0.88 -18.56
C THR A 7 -16.72 1.16 -18.37
N HIS A 8 -17.53 1.20 -19.43
CA HIS A 8 -18.97 1.55 -19.34
C HIS A 8 -19.78 0.53 -18.54
N GLY A 9 -19.51 -0.77 -18.64
CA GLY A 9 -20.21 -1.79 -17.84
C GLY A 9 -19.77 -1.89 -16.37
N CYS A 10 -18.68 -1.21 -16.01
CA CYS A 10 -17.99 -1.38 -14.74
C CYS A 10 -17.85 -0.08 -13.94
N HIS A 11 -18.46 1.00 -14.43
CA HIS A 11 -18.44 2.29 -13.78
C HIS A 11 -19.24 2.27 -12.48
N ASN A 12 -18.80 3.06 -11.50
CA ASN A 12 -19.65 3.46 -10.40
C ASN A 12 -19.91 4.97 -10.51
N HIS A 13 -20.78 5.51 -9.66
CA HIS A 13 -21.17 6.93 -9.69
C HIS A 13 -20.01 7.94 -9.59
N ARG A 14 -18.78 7.50 -9.21
CA ARG A 14 -17.62 8.38 -8.98
C ARG A 14 -16.40 8.07 -9.84
N THR A 15 -16.28 6.86 -10.39
CA THR A 15 -15.05 6.38 -11.02
C THR A 15 -15.34 5.44 -12.19
N HIS A 16 -14.59 5.63 -13.27
CA HIS A 16 -14.53 4.77 -14.44
C HIS A 16 -13.11 4.20 -14.50
N GLY A 17 -12.96 2.88 -14.30
CA GLY A 17 -11.63 2.25 -14.35
C GLY A 17 -11.53 0.94 -13.58
N LEU A 18 -10.30 0.61 -13.19
CA LEU A 18 -9.93 -0.61 -12.47
C LEU A 18 -9.50 -0.28 -11.04
N LYS A 19 -9.73 -1.22 -10.13
CA LYS A 19 -9.17 -1.23 -8.78
C LYS A 19 -8.07 -2.27 -8.69
N VAL A 20 -6.96 -1.88 -8.07
CA VAL A 20 -5.88 -2.81 -7.72
C VAL A 20 -5.99 -3.07 -6.22
N HIS A 21 -6.29 -4.31 -5.85
CA HIS A 21 -6.28 -4.78 -4.47
C HIS A 21 -4.92 -5.40 -4.19
N MET A 22 -4.36 -5.11 -3.03
CA MET A 22 -3.00 -5.51 -2.69
C MET A 22 -2.89 -5.94 -1.23
N LEU A 23 -2.32 -7.13 -1.01
CA LEU A 23 -1.77 -7.51 0.28
C LEU A 23 -0.31 -7.08 0.30
N TYR A 24 0.07 -6.31 1.31
CA TYR A 24 1.37 -5.67 1.39
C TYR A 24 1.98 -5.92 2.76
N GLU A 25 3.18 -6.49 2.78
CA GLU A 25 3.94 -6.75 4.00
C GLU A 25 4.66 -5.44 4.38
N ALA A 26 4.22 -4.85 5.49
CA ALA A 26 4.56 -3.47 5.83
C ALA A 26 6.03 -3.28 6.27
N ASN A 27 6.68 -4.31 6.80
CA ASN A 27 8.01 -4.20 7.38
C ASN A 27 9.12 -4.32 6.31
N SER A 28 8.95 -5.24 5.36
CA SER A 28 9.85 -5.47 4.23
C SER A 28 9.49 -4.62 3.01
N THR A 29 8.34 -3.95 3.03
CA THR A 29 7.81 -3.12 1.94
C THR A 29 7.49 -3.91 0.66
N LEU A 30 7.03 -5.15 0.80
CA LEU A 30 6.79 -6.06 -0.31
C LEU A 30 5.30 -6.27 -0.64
N PRO A 31 4.89 -6.17 -1.92
CA PRO A 31 3.58 -6.65 -2.35
C PRO A 31 3.57 -8.19 -2.38
N MET A 32 2.69 -8.80 -1.57
CA MET A 32 2.56 -10.25 -1.42
C MET A 32 1.48 -10.84 -2.33
N HIS A 33 0.39 -10.09 -2.53
CA HIS A 33 -0.70 -10.46 -3.43
C HIS A 33 -1.21 -9.22 -4.15
N ALA A 34 -1.55 -9.35 -5.43
CA ALA A 34 -2.16 -8.29 -6.21
C ALA A 34 -3.27 -8.85 -7.10
N SER A 35 -4.45 -8.24 -7.05
CA SER A 35 -5.56 -8.58 -7.94
C SER A 35 -6.20 -7.32 -8.50
N ILE A 36 -6.72 -7.42 -9.72
CA ILE A 36 -7.30 -6.28 -10.44
C ILE A 36 -8.77 -6.58 -10.72
N THR A 37 -9.66 -5.76 -10.17
CA THR A 37 -11.11 -5.87 -10.39
C THR A 37 -11.64 -4.62 -11.07
N PRO A 38 -12.84 -4.70 -11.66
CA PRO A 38 -13.55 -3.50 -12.06
C PRO A 38 -13.90 -2.58 -10.88
N ALA A 39 -14.11 -1.28 -11.14
CA ALA A 39 -14.30 -0.25 -10.11
C ALA A 39 -15.59 -0.37 -9.29
N ASN A 40 -16.60 -1.06 -9.81
CA ASN A 40 -17.87 -1.31 -9.13
C ASN A 40 -17.81 -2.48 -8.13
N ILE A 41 -16.76 -3.31 -8.14
CA ILE A 41 -16.60 -4.39 -7.16
C ILE A 41 -16.25 -3.81 -5.79
N ASN A 42 -16.93 -4.29 -4.77
CA ASN A 42 -16.68 -3.91 -3.37
C ASN A 42 -15.36 -4.55 -2.89
N ASP A 43 -14.53 -3.77 -2.21
CA ASP A 43 -13.19 -4.17 -1.76
C ASP A 43 -13.24 -5.40 -0.84
N ILE A 44 -14.30 -5.53 -0.03
CA ILE A 44 -14.49 -6.70 0.83
C ILE A 44 -14.60 -8.03 0.08
N ASN A 45 -15.09 -8.01 -1.16
CA ASN A 45 -15.23 -9.24 -1.94
C ASN A 45 -13.85 -9.87 -2.20
N VAL A 46 -12.84 -9.03 -2.43
CA VAL A 46 -11.45 -9.49 -2.58
C VAL A 46 -10.81 -9.79 -1.24
N GLY A 47 -11.08 -8.99 -0.20
CA GLY A 47 -10.58 -9.27 1.15
C GLY A 47 -10.96 -10.67 1.66
N ARG A 48 -12.17 -11.15 1.31
CA ARG A 48 -12.66 -12.48 1.68
C ARG A 48 -12.01 -13.64 0.92
N THR A 49 -11.33 -13.39 -0.20
CA THR A 49 -10.63 -14.44 -0.96
C THR A 49 -9.19 -14.63 -0.51
N LEU A 50 -8.66 -13.71 0.30
CA LEU A 50 -7.30 -13.83 0.82
C LEU A 50 -7.20 -14.99 1.82
N PRO A 51 -6.16 -15.82 1.76
CA PRO A 51 -5.90 -16.81 2.80
C PRO A 51 -5.65 -16.11 4.13
N ILE A 52 -6.23 -16.67 5.19
CA ILE A 52 -6.05 -16.18 6.55
C ILE A 52 -4.95 -17.02 7.21
N GLU A 53 -3.90 -16.35 7.68
CA GLU A 53 -2.74 -16.93 8.34
C GLU A 53 -2.89 -16.77 9.85
N THR A 54 -2.86 -17.88 10.57
CA THR A 54 -2.91 -17.90 12.04
C THR A 54 -1.77 -17.07 12.64
N GLY A 55 -2.10 -16.23 13.63
CA GLY A 55 -1.13 -15.33 14.29
C GLY A 55 -0.77 -14.07 13.50
N ALA A 56 -1.16 -13.95 12.23
CA ALA A 56 -0.89 -12.74 11.43
C ALA A 56 -1.77 -11.56 11.86
N THR A 57 -1.26 -10.33 11.71
CA THR A 57 -2.01 -9.10 11.95
C THR A 57 -2.40 -8.42 10.65
N TYR A 58 -3.69 -8.38 10.35
CA TYR A 58 -4.24 -7.75 9.16
C TYR A 58 -4.64 -6.30 9.41
N VAL A 59 -4.03 -5.37 8.69
CA VAL A 59 -4.37 -3.94 8.76
C VAL A 59 -5.08 -3.51 7.47
N PHE A 60 -6.30 -2.99 7.59
CA PHE A 60 -7.09 -2.61 6.43
C PHE A 60 -7.95 -1.37 6.68
N ASP A 61 -8.22 -0.62 5.60
CA ASP A 61 -9.06 0.58 5.67
C ASP A 61 -10.53 0.23 5.92
N LYS A 62 -11.30 1.25 6.29
CA LYS A 62 -12.75 1.23 6.50
C LYS A 62 -13.56 0.70 5.30
N GLY A 63 -12.99 0.67 4.08
CA GLY A 63 -13.62 0.07 2.90
C GLY A 63 -13.83 -1.44 3.03
N TYR A 64 -12.98 -2.14 3.79
CA TYR A 64 -13.06 -3.59 4.06
C TYR A 64 -13.95 -3.91 5.28
N TYR A 65 -15.00 -3.12 5.46
CA TYR A 65 -15.89 -3.26 6.60
C TYR A 65 -16.87 -4.42 6.40
N ASP A 66 -16.66 -5.51 7.14
CA ASP A 66 -17.62 -6.60 7.29
C ASP A 66 -17.34 -7.36 8.59
N TYR A 67 -18.29 -7.29 9.53
CA TYR A 67 -18.14 -7.89 10.85
C TYR A 67 -18.02 -9.41 10.82
N ASN A 68 -18.62 -10.08 9.83
CA ASN A 68 -18.53 -11.53 9.72
C ASN A 68 -17.17 -11.96 9.15
N TRP A 69 -16.52 -11.11 8.34
CA TRP A 69 -15.13 -11.31 7.93
C TRP A 69 -14.16 -11.07 9.10
N TRP A 70 -14.39 -10.03 9.91
CA TRP A 70 -13.63 -9.82 11.14
C TRP A 70 -13.76 -11.02 12.08
N PHE A 71 -14.96 -11.60 12.18
CA PHE A 71 -15.21 -12.81 12.96
C PHE A 71 -14.41 -14.00 12.43
N LYS A 72 -14.29 -14.15 11.11
CA LYS A 72 -13.46 -15.22 10.52
C LYS A 72 -11.97 -15.04 10.83
N LEU A 73 -11.46 -13.81 10.83
CA LEU A 73 -10.07 -13.54 11.22
C LEU A 73 -9.84 -13.93 12.68
N ASP A 74 -10.76 -13.53 13.56
CA ASP A 74 -10.71 -13.85 14.99
C ASP A 74 -10.76 -15.36 15.25
N GLN A 75 -11.69 -16.08 14.60
CA GLN A 75 -11.81 -17.54 14.70
C GLN A 75 -10.60 -18.30 14.13
N ALA A 76 -9.79 -17.66 13.28
CA ALA A 76 -8.56 -18.24 12.74
C ALA A 76 -7.33 -17.94 13.61
N GLU A 77 -7.54 -17.34 14.80
CA GLU A 77 -6.49 -16.88 15.71
C GLU A 77 -5.55 -15.83 15.05
N SER A 78 -6.10 -15.05 14.12
CA SER A 78 -5.45 -13.91 13.50
C SER A 78 -5.93 -12.61 14.14
N TYR A 79 -5.10 -11.58 14.07
CA TYR A 79 -5.44 -10.25 14.57
C TYR A 79 -5.86 -9.34 13.42
N PHE A 80 -6.72 -8.37 13.70
CA PHE A 80 -7.03 -7.30 12.76
C PHE A 80 -6.96 -5.92 13.40
N VAL A 81 -6.56 -4.92 12.62
CA VAL A 81 -6.60 -3.52 13.02
C VAL A 81 -7.26 -2.70 11.92
N THR A 82 -8.41 -2.10 12.22
CA THR A 82 -9.19 -1.33 11.26
C THR A 82 -9.93 -0.17 11.93
N ARG A 83 -10.80 0.54 11.20
CA ARG A 83 -11.61 1.64 11.74
C ARG A 83 -13.05 1.24 11.97
N PHE A 84 -13.61 1.69 13.07
CA PHE A 84 -15.05 1.69 13.25
C PHE A 84 -15.76 2.67 12.31
N LYS A 85 -17.03 2.38 12.00
CA LYS A 85 -17.95 3.38 11.45
C LYS A 85 -18.43 4.29 12.58
N HIS A 86 -18.70 5.56 12.26
CA HIS A 86 -19.17 6.56 13.25
C HIS A 86 -20.50 6.14 13.89
N ASN A 87 -21.33 5.40 13.16
CA ASN A 87 -22.63 4.90 13.58
C ASN A 87 -22.60 3.43 14.01
N ALA A 88 -21.43 2.88 14.35
CA ALA A 88 -21.34 1.52 14.86
C ALA A 88 -22.07 1.43 16.22
N GLY A 89 -23.17 0.69 16.28
CA GLY A 89 -23.90 0.44 17.53
C GLY A 89 -23.11 -0.50 18.44
N LEU A 90 -22.46 0.07 19.46
CA LEU A 90 -21.58 -0.62 20.40
C LEU A 90 -22.08 -0.42 21.83
N ASN A 91 -21.98 -1.46 22.64
CA ASN A 91 -22.10 -1.38 24.09
C ASN A 91 -20.70 -1.43 24.69
N GLN A 92 -20.37 -0.50 25.56
CA GLN A 92 -19.14 -0.53 26.34
C GLN A 92 -19.27 -1.60 27.43
N LEU A 93 -18.29 -2.49 27.51
CA LEU A 93 -18.24 -3.56 28.52
C LEU A 93 -17.26 -3.22 29.64
N LYS A 94 -16.09 -2.68 29.29
CA LYS A 94 -15.03 -2.35 30.25
C LYS A 94 -14.12 -1.25 29.68
N THR A 95 -13.65 -0.35 30.54
CA THR A 95 -12.56 0.58 30.20
C THR A 95 -11.23 -0.01 30.63
N ARG A 96 -10.20 0.13 29.80
CA ARG A 96 -8.82 -0.24 30.11
C ARG A 96 -8.08 1.02 30.58
N SER A 97 -7.24 0.88 31.59
CA SER A 97 -6.42 1.99 32.08
C SER A 97 -5.43 2.43 31.02
N LEU A 98 -5.33 3.74 30.81
CA LEU A 98 -4.31 4.34 29.96
C LEU A 98 -3.02 4.53 30.77
N THR A 99 -1.88 4.35 30.11
CA THR A 99 -0.58 4.71 30.67
C THR A 99 -0.21 6.15 30.31
N GLN A 100 0.75 6.75 31.03
CA GLN A 100 1.26 8.08 30.66
C GLN A 100 1.75 8.13 29.21
N LYS A 101 2.39 7.04 28.73
CA LYS A 101 2.84 6.94 27.34
C LYS A 101 1.68 6.96 26.35
N ASP A 102 0.55 6.35 26.69
CA ASP A 102 -0.63 6.38 25.83
C ASP A 102 -1.21 7.80 25.75
N GLU A 103 -1.29 8.49 26.87
CA GLU A 103 -1.75 9.89 26.93
C GLU A 103 -0.83 10.82 26.13
N ASP A 104 0.48 10.72 26.32
CA ASP A 104 1.50 11.48 25.59
C ASP A 104 1.44 11.23 24.07
N TYR A 105 1.08 10.00 23.67
CA TYR A 105 0.88 9.63 22.27
C TYR A 105 -0.44 10.17 21.68
N GLY A 106 -1.37 10.62 22.54
CA GLY A 106 -2.70 11.11 22.16
C GLY A 106 -3.77 10.03 22.11
N ILE A 107 -3.63 8.94 22.85
CA ILE A 107 -4.72 7.98 23.09
C ILE A 107 -5.73 8.62 24.04
N LEU A 108 -6.99 8.67 23.62
CA LEU A 108 -8.08 9.27 24.39
C LEU A 108 -8.85 8.24 25.20
N ASN A 109 -9.09 7.06 24.62
CA ASN A 109 -9.83 5.97 25.27
C ASN A 109 -9.33 4.61 24.78
N ASP A 110 -9.29 3.64 25.68
CA ASP A 110 -9.07 2.21 25.37
C ASP A 110 -10.16 1.38 26.07
N GLU A 111 -11.01 0.71 25.30
CA GLU A 111 -12.24 0.11 25.80
C GLU A 111 -12.47 -1.28 25.20
N VAL A 112 -13.01 -2.17 26.02
CA VAL A 112 -13.62 -3.42 25.57
C VAL A 112 -15.10 -3.13 25.31
N VAL A 113 -15.55 -3.46 24.11
CA VAL A 113 -16.90 -3.21 23.59
C VAL A 113 -17.48 -4.49 22.99
N ALA A 114 -18.80 -4.53 22.80
CA ALA A 114 -19.45 -5.55 21.99
C ALA A 114 -20.50 -4.90 21.07
N PHE A 115 -20.81 -5.54 19.95
CA PHE A 115 -21.87 -5.04 19.07
C PHE A 115 -23.23 -5.10 19.76
N LYS A 116 -23.94 -3.98 19.78
CA LYS A 116 -25.27 -3.84 20.41
C LYS A 116 -26.35 -4.68 19.71
N ASN A 117 -26.28 -4.75 18.38
CA ASN A 117 -27.35 -5.33 17.56
C ASN A 117 -26.89 -6.64 16.89
N ARG A 118 -27.61 -7.73 17.14
CA ARG A 118 -27.39 -9.02 16.45
C ARG A 118 -27.69 -8.94 14.96
N ARG A 119 -28.64 -8.09 14.56
CA ARG A 119 -29.02 -7.83 13.17
C ARG A 119 -28.88 -6.33 12.88
N PRO A 120 -27.68 -5.83 12.56
CA PRO A 120 -27.51 -4.45 12.12
C PRO A 120 -28.27 -4.19 10.80
N GLY A 121 -28.44 -2.91 10.42
CA GLY A 121 -29.24 -2.50 9.27
C GLY A 121 -29.01 -3.36 8.02
N GLY A 122 -30.10 -3.87 7.44
CA GLY A 122 -30.06 -4.85 6.34
C GLY A 122 -30.36 -6.30 6.76
N GLY A 123 -30.67 -6.57 8.03
CA GLY A 123 -31.23 -7.85 8.50
C GLY A 123 -30.24 -9.03 8.59
N ARG A 124 -29.02 -8.88 8.05
CA ARG A 124 -27.96 -9.89 8.12
C ARG A 124 -27.53 -10.12 9.58
N ILE A 125 -27.33 -11.39 9.93
CA ILE A 125 -26.82 -11.76 11.26
C ILE A 125 -25.35 -11.36 11.37
N ASN A 126 -25.04 -10.59 12.41
CA ASN A 126 -23.67 -10.28 12.81
C ASN A 126 -23.13 -11.40 13.68
N HIS A 127 -22.19 -12.19 13.17
CA HIS A 127 -21.60 -13.31 13.91
C HIS A 127 -20.65 -12.86 15.03
N TYR A 128 -20.14 -11.63 14.93
CA TYR A 128 -19.34 -11.00 15.97
C TYR A 128 -20.20 -10.49 17.15
N HIS A 129 -21.53 -10.57 17.05
CA HIS A 129 -22.41 -10.15 18.14
C HIS A 129 -22.23 -11.05 19.37
N GLY A 130 -22.03 -10.45 20.53
CA GLY A 130 -21.77 -11.17 21.78
C GLY A 130 -20.29 -11.47 22.02
N THR A 131 -19.44 -11.29 21.01
CA THR A 131 -17.98 -11.40 21.15
C THR A 131 -17.40 -10.05 21.57
N ALA A 132 -16.47 -10.07 22.52
CA ALA A 132 -15.75 -8.88 22.95
C ALA A 132 -14.81 -8.39 21.85
N LEU A 133 -14.75 -7.08 21.67
CA LEU A 133 -13.90 -6.38 20.72
C LEU A 133 -13.23 -5.21 21.43
N ARG A 134 -12.07 -4.75 20.96
CA ARG A 134 -11.40 -3.57 21.51
C ARG A 134 -11.63 -2.35 20.64
N ARG A 135 -11.94 -1.23 21.29
CA ARG A 135 -12.05 0.10 20.71
C ARG A 135 -10.94 0.99 21.27
N VAL A 136 -10.08 1.49 20.39
CA VAL A 136 -9.05 2.49 20.74
C VAL A 136 -9.39 3.80 20.05
N THR A 137 -9.53 4.87 20.83
CA THR A 137 -9.79 6.22 20.30
C THR A 137 -8.51 7.04 20.40
N VAL A 138 -8.08 7.62 19.28
CA VAL A 138 -6.82 8.35 19.14
C VAL A 138 -7.11 9.75 18.64
N SER A 139 -6.59 10.75 19.34
CA SER A 139 -6.68 12.16 18.95
C SER A 139 -6.00 12.40 17.61
N ARG A 140 -6.60 13.29 16.81
CA ARG A 140 -6.01 13.78 15.57
C ARG A 140 -6.09 15.30 15.54
N PRO A 141 -5.06 16.00 16.03
CA PRO A 141 -5.08 17.47 16.07
C PRO A 141 -5.30 18.11 14.69
N ASP A 142 -4.90 17.42 13.62
CA ASP A 142 -5.05 17.85 12.23
C ASP A 142 -6.45 17.61 11.64
N LYS A 143 -7.35 16.91 12.35
CA LYS A 143 -8.67 16.52 11.83
C LYS A 143 -9.79 16.85 12.81
N THR A 144 -10.95 17.17 12.25
CA THR A 144 -12.19 17.45 13.01
C THR A 144 -12.74 16.24 13.78
N THR A 145 -12.24 15.05 13.52
CA THR A 145 -12.74 13.81 14.13
C THR A 145 -11.59 12.94 14.58
N ASP A 146 -11.76 12.31 15.73
CA ASP A 146 -10.81 11.33 16.25
C ASP A 146 -10.74 10.08 15.37
N LEU A 147 -9.66 9.34 15.52
CA LEU A 147 -9.50 8.03 14.92
C LEU A 147 -10.01 6.97 15.89
N VAL A 148 -11.10 6.31 15.53
CA VAL A 148 -11.67 5.20 16.30
C VAL A 148 -11.30 3.87 15.64
N ILE A 149 -10.40 3.13 16.29
CA ILE A 149 -9.82 1.87 15.81
C ILE A 149 -10.57 0.69 16.43
N ALA A 150 -10.80 -0.34 15.63
CA ALA A 150 -11.32 -1.64 16.02
C ALA A 150 -10.21 -2.70 15.93
N THR A 151 -10.07 -3.53 16.96
CA THR A 151 -9.14 -4.66 16.96
C THR A 151 -9.61 -5.78 17.89
N ASN A 152 -9.31 -7.03 17.55
CA ASN A 152 -9.44 -8.18 18.46
C ASN A 152 -8.16 -8.43 19.30
N ASP A 153 -7.13 -7.60 19.13
CA ASP A 153 -5.90 -7.66 19.90
C ASP A 153 -6.04 -6.94 21.26
N PHE A 154 -6.11 -7.74 22.32
CA PHE A 154 -6.15 -7.27 23.71
C PHE A 154 -4.79 -7.26 24.41
N GLN A 155 -3.74 -7.77 23.76
CA GLN A 155 -2.40 -7.96 24.30
C GLN A 155 -1.53 -6.72 24.09
N ARG A 156 -1.50 -6.18 22.86
CA ARG A 156 -0.70 -4.99 22.52
C ARG A 156 -1.19 -3.74 23.26
N SER A 157 -0.30 -2.78 23.48
CA SER A 157 -0.66 -1.45 23.99
C SER A 157 -1.57 -0.68 23.03
N ALA A 158 -2.30 0.31 23.53
CA ALA A 158 -3.17 1.14 22.69
C ALA A 158 -2.33 1.95 21.67
N GLN A 159 -1.16 2.43 22.09
CA GLN A 159 -0.14 3.00 21.21
C GLN A 159 0.23 2.07 20.04
N GLU A 160 0.64 0.82 20.31
CA GLU A 160 1.07 -0.12 19.26
C GLU A 160 -0.06 -0.42 18.27
N VAL A 161 -1.29 -0.57 18.74
CA VAL A 161 -2.47 -0.73 17.89
C VAL A 161 -2.65 0.47 16.95
N SER A 162 -2.45 1.68 17.46
CA SER A 162 -2.50 2.92 16.66
C SER A 162 -1.38 2.96 15.61
N GLU A 163 -0.16 2.60 15.99
CA GLU A 163 0.99 2.53 15.08
C GLU A 163 0.80 1.50 13.97
N LEU A 164 0.26 0.32 14.29
CA LEU A 164 -0.11 -0.69 13.31
C LEU A 164 -1.10 -0.13 12.29
N TYR A 165 -2.13 0.59 12.74
CA TYR A 165 -3.08 1.22 11.82
C TYR A 165 -2.41 2.27 10.92
N LYS A 166 -1.45 3.04 11.44
CA LYS A 166 -0.68 4.03 10.65
C LYS A 166 0.12 3.37 9.54
N LYS A 167 0.67 2.15 9.74
CA LYS A 167 1.42 1.40 8.72
C LYS A 167 0.64 1.16 7.42
N ARG A 168 -0.69 1.21 7.44
CA ARG A 168 -1.55 1.15 6.23
C ARG A 168 -1.15 2.15 5.16
N TRP A 169 -0.66 3.34 5.55
CA TRP A 169 -0.18 4.36 4.60
C TRP A 169 0.98 3.87 3.72
N GLY A 170 1.70 2.81 4.12
CA GLY A 170 2.73 2.18 3.33
C GLY A 170 2.24 1.74 1.94
N ILE A 171 1.00 1.26 1.83
CA ILE A 171 0.39 0.89 0.54
C ILE A 171 0.22 2.13 -0.36
N GLU A 172 -0.22 3.25 0.22
CA GLU A 172 -0.39 4.50 -0.52
C GLU A 172 0.97 5.05 -1.02
N LEU A 173 2.00 4.98 -0.17
CA LEU A 173 3.37 5.34 -0.52
C LEU A 173 3.93 4.42 -1.60
N PHE A 174 3.66 3.11 -1.53
CA PHE A 174 4.05 2.15 -2.55
C PHE A 174 3.42 2.48 -3.91
N PHE A 175 2.12 2.73 -3.96
CA PHE A 175 1.46 3.14 -5.21
C PHE A 175 1.96 4.50 -5.72
N LYS A 176 2.27 5.45 -4.82
CA LYS A 176 2.89 6.72 -5.19
C LYS A 176 4.24 6.48 -5.86
N TRP A 177 5.06 5.62 -5.27
CA TRP A 177 6.35 5.22 -5.81
C TRP A 177 6.23 4.57 -7.19
N LEU A 178 5.31 3.60 -7.37
CA LEU A 178 5.07 2.95 -8.66
C LEU A 178 4.68 3.98 -9.73
N LYS A 179 3.77 4.90 -9.39
CA LYS A 179 3.29 5.96 -10.30
C LYS A 179 4.38 6.95 -10.69
N GLN A 180 5.34 7.21 -9.80
CA GLN A 180 6.44 8.14 -10.05
C GLN A 180 7.55 7.49 -10.88
N ASN A 181 7.93 6.25 -10.55
CA ASN A 181 9.13 5.63 -11.11
C ASN A 181 8.87 4.74 -12.34
N LEU A 182 7.69 4.12 -12.44
CA LEU A 182 7.39 3.09 -13.45
C LEU A 182 6.37 3.51 -14.50
N LYS A 183 6.17 4.82 -14.71
CA LYS A 183 5.34 5.41 -15.78
C LYS A 183 3.90 4.89 -15.89
N ILE A 184 3.30 4.34 -14.82
CA ILE A 184 1.91 3.82 -14.84
C ILE A 184 0.82 4.90 -14.88
N LYS A 185 1.17 6.19 -14.96
CA LYS A 185 0.21 7.31 -15.09
C LYS A 185 -0.37 7.45 -16.50
N ARG A 186 0.33 6.95 -17.52
CA ARG A 186 -0.12 6.98 -18.92
C ARG A 186 -0.12 5.55 -19.44
N PHE A 187 -1.28 5.09 -19.91
CA PHE A 187 -1.42 3.74 -20.44
C PHE A 187 -0.87 3.65 -21.85
N LEU A 188 -0.09 2.60 -22.13
CA LEU A 188 0.51 2.34 -23.45
C LEU A 188 -0.52 1.80 -24.46
N GLY A 189 -1.57 1.17 -23.97
CA GLY A 189 -2.69 0.69 -24.78
C GLY A 189 -4.03 1.10 -24.17
N ARG A 190 -5.09 1.01 -24.99
CA ARG A 190 -6.45 1.44 -24.62
C ARG A 190 -7.36 0.29 -24.19
N SER A 191 -6.95 -0.97 -24.38
CA SER A 191 -7.72 -2.14 -23.94
C SER A 191 -7.50 -2.43 -22.45
N GLU A 192 -8.49 -3.06 -21.82
CA GLU A 192 -8.41 -3.48 -20.41
C GLU A 192 -7.19 -4.37 -20.15
N ASN A 193 -6.90 -5.29 -21.08
CA ASN A 193 -5.75 -6.18 -21.00
C ASN A 193 -4.42 -5.42 -21.08
N ALA A 194 -4.31 -4.40 -21.94
CA ALA A 194 -3.10 -3.59 -22.01
C ALA A 194 -2.86 -2.83 -20.70
N VAL A 195 -3.92 -2.32 -20.07
CA VAL A 195 -3.84 -1.65 -18.77
C VAL A 195 -3.42 -2.64 -17.67
N ARG A 196 -4.06 -3.82 -17.61
CA ARG A 196 -3.71 -4.89 -16.65
C ARG A 196 -2.25 -5.31 -16.80
N LEU A 197 -1.80 -5.59 -18.03
CA LEU A 197 -0.42 -5.97 -18.32
C LEU A 197 0.56 -4.89 -17.85
N GLN A 198 0.29 -3.62 -18.13
CA GLN A 198 1.17 -2.54 -17.69
C GLN A 198 1.25 -2.44 -16.16
N ILE A 199 0.15 -2.66 -15.43
CA ILE A 199 0.14 -2.67 -13.97
C ILE A 199 0.97 -3.85 -13.44
N PHE A 200 0.75 -5.06 -13.93
CA PHE A 200 1.50 -6.24 -13.49
C PHE A 200 2.99 -6.13 -13.82
N THR A 201 3.34 -5.66 -15.01
CA THR A 201 4.74 -5.40 -15.40
C THR A 201 5.40 -4.39 -14.46
N ALA A 202 4.69 -3.35 -14.01
CA ALA A 202 5.23 -2.40 -13.05
C ALA A 202 5.48 -3.05 -11.67
N ILE A 203 4.54 -3.87 -11.18
CA ILE A 203 4.73 -4.60 -9.91
C ILE A 203 5.91 -5.57 -10.01
N ILE A 204 6.02 -6.33 -11.11
CA ILE A 204 7.13 -7.25 -11.35
C ILE A 204 8.46 -6.49 -11.45
N THR A 205 8.50 -5.38 -12.18
CA THR A 205 9.69 -4.53 -12.28
C THR A 205 10.12 -4.01 -10.90
N TYR A 206 9.18 -3.60 -10.05
CA TYR A 206 9.49 -3.21 -8.68
C TYR A 206 10.12 -4.37 -7.89
N LEU A 207 9.52 -5.57 -7.93
CA LEU A 207 10.04 -6.73 -7.20
C LEU A 207 11.45 -7.10 -7.66
N LEU A 208 11.70 -7.11 -8.97
CA LEU A 208 13.02 -7.37 -9.53
C LEU A 208 14.04 -6.31 -9.11
N ALA A 209 13.65 -5.03 -9.17
CA ALA A 209 14.49 -3.93 -8.74
C ALA A 209 14.82 -4.00 -7.24
N TYR A 210 13.82 -4.32 -6.41
CA TYR A 210 13.99 -4.50 -4.97
C TYR A 210 14.96 -5.64 -4.66
N LEU A 211 14.82 -6.79 -5.32
CA LEU A 211 15.72 -7.94 -5.14
C LEU A 211 17.15 -7.62 -5.59
N ALA A 212 17.30 -6.95 -6.73
CA ALA A 212 18.61 -6.55 -7.23
C ALA A 212 19.28 -5.49 -6.35
N HIS A 213 18.51 -4.50 -5.88
CA HIS A 213 18.97 -3.49 -4.93
C HIS A 213 19.42 -4.11 -3.61
N ARG A 214 18.66 -5.06 -3.06
CA ARG A 214 19.07 -5.81 -1.86
C ARG A 214 20.35 -6.63 -2.03
N ARG A 215 20.61 -7.12 -3.24
CA ARG A 215 21.85 -7.84 -3.56
C ARG A 215 23.02 -6.90 -3.83
N SER A 216 22.75 -5.68 -4.27
CA SER A 216 23.79 -4.66 -4.41
C SER A 216 24.20 -4.18 -3.01
N SER A 217 25.50 -4.15 -2.73
CA SER A 217 26.05 -3.61 -1.48
C SER A 217 25.97 -2.08 -1.40
N THR A 218 24.96 -1.47 -2.02
CA THR A 218 24.78 -0.02 -2.07
C THR A 218 24.01 0.49 -0.86
N HIS A 219 24.41 1.65 -0.35
CA HIS A 219 23.67 2.39 0.68
C HIS A 219 22.67 3.39 0.09
N GLN A 220 22.59 3.48 -1.24
CA GLN A 220 21.65 4.36 -1.92
C GLN A 220 20.21 3.91 -1.75
N SER A 221 19.27 4.85 -1.85
CA SER A 221 17.84 4.50 -1.92
C SER A 221 17.52 3.73 -3.21
N LEU A 222 16.52 2.85 -3.14
CA LEU A 222 16.03 2.09 -4.31
C LEU A 222 15.69 3.00 -5.50
N THR A 223 15.15 4.20 -5.23
CA THR A 223 14.82 5.18 -6.27
C THR A 223 16.04 5.67 -7.02
N LEU A 224 17.09 6.07 -6.30
CA LEU A 224 18.33 6.55 -6.92
C LEU A 224 19.02 5.43 -7.69
N TRP A 225 19.08 4.24 -7.08
CA TRP A 225 19.65 3.06 -7.71
C TRP A 225 18.93 2.69 -9.02
N LEU A 226 17.60 2.82 -9.05
CA LEU A 226 16.83 2.61 -10.29
C LEU A 226 17.07 3.67 -11.36
N VAL A 227 17.29 4.92 -10.98
CA VAL A 227 17.65 5.98 -11.93
C VAL A 227 19.00 5.66 -12.54
N GLU A 228 20.00 5.32 -11.73
CA GLU A 228 21.32 4.90 -12.21
C GLU A 228 21.24 3.68 -13.12
N LEU A 229 20.47 2.67 -12.72
CA LEU A 229 20.25 1.48 -13.53
C LEU A 229 19.59 1.83 -14.86
N ARG A 230 18.64 2.76 -14.89
CA ARG A 230 17.98 3.19 -16.13
C ARG A 230 18.93 3.92 -17.08
N GLU A 231 19.76 4.82 -16.56
CA GLU A 231 20.77 5.52 -17.37
C GLU A 231 21.90 4.57 -17.80
N GLY A 232 22.21 3.57 -16.97
CA GLY A 232 23.27 2.59 -17.19
C GLY A 232 22.88 1.37 -18.03
N LEU A 233 21.60 1.03 -18.13
CA LEU A 233 21.16 -0.26 -18.70
C LEU A 233 21.61 -0.48 -20.14
N PHE A 234 21.73 0.62 -20.90
CA PHE A 234 22.14 0.61 -22.30
C PHE A 234 23.54 1.20 -22.51
N LEU A 235 24.23 1.59 -21.42
CA LEU A 235 25.65 1.95 -21.48
C LEU A 235 26.48 0.67 -21.61
N ARG A 236 26.81 0.34 -22.85
CA ARG A 236 27.88 -0.61 -23.16
C ARG A 236 29.22 0.05 -22.80
N LYS A 237 29.77 -0.26 -21.63
CA LYS A 237 31.01 0.33 -21.11
C LYS A 237 32.15 0.27 -22.13
N ASP A 238 32.30 -0.86 -22.82
CA ASP A 238 33.36 -1.06 -23.81
C ASP A 238 33.23 -0.13 -25.01
N THR A 239 32.02 0.06 -25.54
CA THR A 239 31.79 0.98 -26.66
C THR A 239 31.87 2.43 -26.22
N ALA A 240 31.35 2.79 -25.03
CA ALA A 240 31.42 4.15 -24.53
C ALA A 240 32.87 4.60 -24.29
N TYR A 241 33.69 3.73 -23.71
CA TYR A 241 35.12 3.96 -23.54
C TYR A 241 35.86 4.05 -24.88
N ALA A 242 35.56 3.16 -25.82
CA ALA A 242 36.17 3.21 -27.15
C ALA A 242 35.83 4.49 -27.92
N THR A 243 34.58 4.96 -27.83
CA THR A 243 34.14 6.23 -28.45
C THR A 243 34.83 7.44 -27.81
N GLU A 244 34.92 7.51 -26.48
CA GLU A 244 35.63 8.61 -25.80
C GLU A 244 37.13 8.59 -26.10
N LYS A 245 37.75 7.40 -26.20
CA LYS A 245 39.15 7.26 -26.60
C LYS A 245 39.40 7.80 -28.02
N ARG A 246 38.55 7.46 -28.99
CA ARG A 246 38.64 8.00 -30.37
C ARG A 246 38.47 9.52 -30.38
N ARG A 247 37.46 10.04 -29.68
CA ARG A 247 37.22 11.49 -29.59
C ARG A 247 38.41 12.25 -29.00
N ARG A 248 39.07 11.69 -27.99
CA ARG A 248 40.31 12.28 -27.41
C ARG A 248 41.47 12.25 -28.40
N GLN A 249 41.61 11.19 -29.18
CA GLN A 249 42.63 11.07 -30.23
C GLN A 249 42.38 12.11 -31.33
N GLU A 250 41.14 12.25 -31.81
CA GLU A 250 40.76 13.24 -32.83
C GLU A 250 40.99 14.68 -32.33
N VAL A 251 40.64 14.99 -31.08
CA VAL A 251 40.91 16.32 -30.48
C VAL A 251 42.41 16.58 -30.35
N GLN A 252 43.20 15.57 -29.99
CA GLN A 252 44.67 15.69 -29.94
C GLN A 252 45.28 15.85 -31.32
N GLU A 253 44.76 15.16 -32.34
CA GLU A 253 45.17 15.36 -33.73
C GLU A 253 44.84 16.77 -34.19
N LEU A 254 43.59 17.23 -34.05
CA LEU A 254 43.16 18.58 -34.41
C LEU A 254 43.99 19.67 -33.71
N ALA A 255 44.32 19.49 -32.43
CA ALA A 255 45.19 20.42 -31.70
C ALA A 255 46.63 20.43 -32.26
N ARG A 256 47.15 19.28 -32.71
CA ARG A 256 48.45 19.19 -33.39
C ARG A 256 48.42 19.84 -34.76
N THR A 257 47.35 19.67 -35.53
CA THR A 257 47.21 20.30 -36.86
C THR A 257 46.99 21.81 -36.76
N GLN A 258 46.25 22.30 -35.75
CA GLN A 258 46.09 23.74 -35.50
C GLN A 258 47.39 24.39 -35.03
N GLY A 259 48.20 23.71 -34.22
CA GLY A 259 49.54 24.18 -33.83
C GLY A 259 50.53 24.27 -35.01
N ALA A 260 50.27 23.58 -36.12
CA ALA A 260 51.09 23.59 -37.32
C ALA A 260 50.65 24.64 -38.38
N LEU A 261 49.50 25.30 -38.20
CA LEU A 261 48.95 26.31 -39.11
C LEU A 261 49.32 27.76 -38.73
N LEU A 262 50.14 27.96 -37.68
CA LEU A 262 50.59 29.27 -37.17
C LEU A 262 52.10 29.51 -37.37
N LEU A 263 52.74 28.79 -38.30
CA LEU A 263 54.08 29.07 -38.85
C LEU A 263 53.94 29.36 -40.35
#